data_AF-A0A7C4BNU8-F1
#
_entry.id   AF-A0A7C4BNU8-F1
#
_cell.length_a   1.000
_cell.length_b   1.000
_cell.length_c   1.000
_cell.angle_alpha   90.00
_cell.angle_beta   90.00
_cell.angle_gamma   90.00
#
_symmetry.space_group_name_H-M   'P 1'
#
loop_
_entity.id
_entity.type
_entity.pdbx_description
1 polymer ?
#
loop_
_entity_poly.entity_id
_entity_poly.type
_entity_poly.pdbx_seq_one_letter_code
_entity_poly.pdbx_strand_id
1 'polypeptide(L)'
;MKKDKKISFLDLNINCYIEKIQDKIRVLTNKRDYLIIDGVEHWQEKNSKIYLRIIIIPLSIINIENKDILVILDNMTKFYEFGEKTRFMLKSFETAKEKLLSENSILEKATDELEIINKYLQSRNNEEFILLNEKIIKQSMEFEILKNQYEAILDSIGLGVMIVDQNLIVKNINSLALKYLEINYEFIIDKSLIGINNSKILSDVLKRISETMEIREPMNFIIDSSNSEKQFLDIKINPINKKKNEGVILIIKEGVLSSC
;
A
#
# COMPACT_ATOMS: atom_id res chain seq x y z
N MET A 1 82.26 -11.79 -63.07
CA MET A 1 80.96 -11.19 -63.46
C MET A 1 79.84 -12.20 -63.20
N LYS A 2 79.21 -12.17 -62.02
CA LYS A 2 77.95 -12.88 -61.80
C LYS A 2 76.87 -12.02 -62.46
N LYS A 3 76.16 -12.57 -63.46
CA LYS A 3 74.96 -11.92 -64.02
C LYS A 3 73.96 -11.81 -62.89
N ASP A 4 73.69 -10.61 -62.41
CA ASP A 4 72.54 -10.34 -61.56
C ASP A 4 71.30 -10.77 -62.33
N LYS A 5 70.74 -11.89 -61.91
CA LYS A 5 69.54 -12.46 -62.49
C LYS A 5 68.43 -11.46 -62.16
N LYS A 6 68.02 -10.65 -63.14
CA LYS A 6 66.82 -9.81 -63.07
C LYS A 6 65.65 -10.77 -62.85
N ILE A 7 65.28 -10.99 -61.59
CA ILE A 7 64.06 -11.68 -61.22
C ILE A 7 62.95 -10.66 -61.44
N SER A 8 62.00 -10.95 -62.33
CA SER A 8 60.85 -10.09 -62.51
C SER A 8 60.06 -10.06 -61.21
N PHE A 9 59.50 -8.91 -60.81
CA PHE A 9 58.57 -8.87 -59.68
C PHE A 9 57.37 -9.82 -59.91
N LEU A 10 57.05 -10.11 -61.18
CA LEU A 10 56.05 -11.10 -61.57
C LEU A 10 56.45 -12.55 -61.26
N ASP A 11 57.74 -12.81 -61.03
CA ASP A 11 58.31 -14.12 -60.67
C ASP A 11 58.48 -14.28 -59.15
N LEU A 12 58.30 -13.20 -58.37
CA LEU A 12 58.24 -13.30 -56.92
C LEU A 12 56.91 -13.95 -56.56
N ASN A 13 56.98 -15.13 -55.95
CA ASN A 13 55.84 -15.84 -55.37
C ASN A 13 55.33 -15.07 -54.15
N ILE A 14 54.76 -13.89 -54.40
CA ILE A 14 54.05 -13.12 -53.40
C ILE A 14 52.74 -13.87 -53.20
N ASN A 15 52.69 -14.65 -52.13
CA ASN A 15 51.55 -15.50 -51.75
C ASN A 15 50.36 -14.65 -51.25
N CYS A 16 50.10 -13.52 -51.91
CA CYS A 16 48.97 -12.65 -51.66
C CYS A 16 47.84 -13.08 -52.60
N TYR A 17 46.71 -13.49 -52.02
CA TYR A 17 45.45 -13.77 -52.72
C TYR A 17 44.86 -12.47 -53.29
N ILE A 18 45.55 -11.85 -54.25
CA ILE A 18 45.03 -10.70 -54.98
C ILE A 18 44.69 -11.20 -56.38
N GLU A 19 43.41 -11.56 -56.57
CA GLU A 19 42.92 -11.95 -57.88
C GLU A 19 43.30 -10.89 -58.93
N LYS A 20 43.96 -11.36 -59.99
CA LYS A 20 44.30 -10.58 -61.19
C LYS A 20 45.18 -9.35 -60.94
N ILE A 21 46.05 -9.38 -59.94
CA ILE A 21 46.99 -8.26 -59.69
C ILE A 21 47.85 -7.94 -60.93
N GLN A 22 48.21 -8.97 -61.69
CA GLN A 22 49.01 -8.83 -62.91
C GLN A 22 48.26 -8.11 -64.03
N ASP A 23 46.97 -8.40 -64.21
CA ASP A 23 46.13 -7.71 -65.20
C ASP A 23 45.91 -6.24 -64.81
N LYS A 24 45.71 -5.99 -63.51
CA LYS A 24 45.59 -4.62 -62.97
C LYS A 24 46.87 -3.82 -63.19
N ILE A 25 48.04 -4.41 -62.92
CA ILE A 25 49.34 -3.80 -63.15
C ILE A 25 49.52 -3.42 -64.63
N ARG A 26 49.20 -4.33 -65.57
CA ARG A 26 49.32 -4.07 -67.02
C ARG A 26 48.45 -2.91 -67.50
N VAL A 27 47.22 -2.81 -66.98
CA VAL A 27 46.30 -1.70 -67.31
C VAL A 27 46.83 -0.37 -66.77
N LEU A 28 47.43 -0.36 -65.56
CA LEU A 28 47.95 0.84 -64.92
C LEU A 28 49.22 1.37 -65.59
N THR A 29 50.12 0.51 -66.04
CA THR A 29 51.32 0.93 -66.79
C THR A 29 50.93 1.64 -68.09
N ASN A 30 49.82 1.22 -68.72
CA ASN A 30 49.29 1.87 -69.92
C ASN A 30 48.55 3.19 -69.61
N LYS A 31 47.80 3.25 -68.48
CA LYS A 31 47.06 4.45 -68.06
C LYS A 31 47.90 5.49 -67.31
N ARG A 32 49.11 5.13 -66.85
CA ARG A 32 50.01 5.96 -66.02
C ARG A 32 49.34 6.49 -64.76
N ASP A 33 48.70 5.59 -64.01
CA ASP A 33 48.02 5.91 -62.76
C ASP A 33 48.49 5.00 -61.63
N TYR A 34 48.32 5.43 -60.38
CA TYR A 34 48.64 4.63 -59.20
C TYR A 34 47.43 3.76 -58.78
N LEU A 35 47.69 2.67 -58.06
CA LEU A 35 46.67 1.81 -57.48
C LEU A 35 46.91 1.63 -55.99
N ILE A 36 45.90 1.94 -55.19
CA ILE A 36 45.86 1.62 -53.76
C ILE A 36 44.94 0.41 -53.58
N ILE A 37 45.47 -0.64 -52.99
CA ILE A 37 44.71 -1.81 -52.55
C ILE A 37 44.78 -1.84 -51.03
N ASP A 38 43.66 -1.54 -50.39
CA ASP A 38 43.55 -1.52 -48.93
C ASP A 38 43.00 -2.84 -48.38
N GLY A 39 43.39 -3.16 -47.15
CA GLY A 39 42.84 -4.29 -46.40
C GLY A 39 43.28 -5.66 -46.92
N VAL A 40 44.44 -5.76 -47.58
CA VAL A 40 44.97 -7.05 -48.04
C VAL A 40 45.36 -7.88 -46.83
N GLU A 41 44.71 -9.03 -46.68
CA GLU A 41 45.00 -9.97 -45.60
C GLU A 41 46.19 -10.85 -45.98
N HIS A 42 47.23 -10.83 -45.17
CA HIS A 42 48.41 -11.66 -45.36
C HIS A 42 48.73 -12.44 -44.08
N TRP A 43 49.05 -13.73 -44.23
CA TRP A 43 49.45 -14.60 -43.12
C TRP A 43 50.98 -14.67 -43.10
N GLN A 44 51.59 -14.10 -42.06
CA GLN A 44 53.04 -13.99 -41.96
C GLN A 44 53.66 -15.31 -41.43
N GLU A 45 52.96 -16.00 -40.51
CA GLU A 45 53.23 -17.37 -40.05
C GLU A 45 51.90 -18.03 -39.64
N LYS A 46 51.90 -19.34 -39.28
CA LYS A 46 50.72 -20.21 -39.05
C LYS A 46 49.56 -19.65 -38.19
N ASN A 47 49.71 -18.49 -37.52
CA ASN A 47 48.63 -17.88 -36.73
C ASN A 47 48.63 -16.33 -36.69
N SER A 48 49.49 -15.62 -37.44
CA SER A 48 49.55 -14.15 -37.40
C SER A 48 49.06 -13.54 -38.71
N LYS A 49 47.87 -12.92 -38.64
CA LYS A 49 47.25 -12.20 -39.75
C LYS A 49 47.66 -10.73 -39.70
N ILE A 50 48.23 -10.23 -40.79
CA ILE A 50 48.54 -8.81 -40.96
C ILE A 50 47.66 -8.21 -42.05
N TYR A 51 47.32 -6.94 -41.89
CA TYR A 51 46.60 -6.16 -42.88
C TYR A 51 47.58 -5.24 -43.59
N LEU A 52 47.67 -5.37 -44.91
CA LEU A 52 48.56 -4.59 -45.75
C LEU A 52 47.76 -3.62 -46.63
N ARG A 53 48.29 -2.39 -46.74
CA ARG A 53 47.97 -1.47 -47.83
C ARG A 53 49.06 -1.61 -48.87
N ILE A 54 48.67 -1.97 -50.09
CA ILE A 54 49.60 -2.11 -51.22
C ILE A 54 49.36 -0.94 -52.15
N ILE A 55 50.40 -0.12 -52.33
CA ILE A 55 50.38 1.00 -53.28
C ILE A 55 51.31 0.66 -54.43
N ILE A 56 50.77 0.65 -55.65
CA ILE A 56 51.50 0.34 -56.87
C ILE A 56 51.58 1.62 -57.70
N ILE A 57 52.80 2.09 -57.97
CA ILE A 57 53.06 3.32 -58.72
C ILE A 57 53.96 2.98 -59.91
N PRO A 58 53.49 3.07 -61.16
CA PRO A 58 54.36 2.88 -62.32
C PRO A 58 55.31 4.08 -62.46
N LEU A 59 56.61 3.82 -62.54
CA LEU A 59 57.62 4.88 -62.72
C LEU A 59 57.57 5.51 -64.12
N SER A 60 56.80 4.91 -65.03
CA SER A 60 56.44 5.49 -66.32
C SER A 60 55.62 6.78 -66.22
N ILE A 61 55.11 7.10 -65.02
CA ILE A 61 54.50 8.41 -64.70
C ILE A 61 55.54 9.53 -64.82
N ILE A 62 56.80 9.26 -64.44
CA ILE A 62 57.87 10.27 -64.36
C ILE A 62 58.80 10.19 -65.59
N ASN A 63 59.09 8.98 -66.09
CA ASN A 63 59.93 8.78 -67.28
C ASN A 63 59.33 7.72 -68.22
N ILE A 64 59.00 8.12 -69.45
CA ILE A 64 58.27 7.33 -70.46
C ILE A 64 59.00 6.03 -70.85
N GLU A 65 60.34 6.02 -70.80
CA GLU A 65 61.13 4.84 -71.12
C GLU A 65 61.24 3.86 -69.94
N ASN A 66 60.94 4.32 -68.72
CA ASN A 66 61.04 3.50 -67.53
C ASN A 66 59.73 2.74 -67.29
N LYS A 67 59.77 1.41 -67.44
CA LYS A 67 58.64 0.50 -67.20
C LYS A 67 58.65 -0.12 -65.79
N ASP A 68 59.55 0.32 -64.93
CA ASP A 68 59.63 -0.15 -63.56
C ASP A 68 58.43 0.32 -62.74
N ILE A 69 58.17 -0.39 -61.64
CA ILE A 69 57.03 -0.15 -60.76
C ILE A 69 57.57 -0.05 -59.34
N LEU A 70 57.16 0.98 -58.62
CA LEU A 70 57.34 1.09 -57.18
C LEU A 70 56.15 0.42 -56.47
N VAL A 71 56.45 -0.53 -55.60
CA VAL A 71 55.45 -1.18 -54.73
C VAL A 71 55.75 -0.79 -53.28
N ILE A 72 54.79 -0.14 -52.64
CA ILE A 72 54.86 0.21 -51.22
C ILE A 72 53.93 -0.74 -50.47
N LEU A 73 54.45 -1.36 -49.42
CA LEU A 73 53.70 -2.22 -48.50
C LEU A 73 53.66 -1.52 -47.15
N ASP A 74 52.48 -1.06 -46.75
CA ASP A 74 52.26 -0.43 -45.45
C ASP A 74 51.47 -1.36 -44.53
N ASN A 75 51.93 -1.55 -43.30
CA ASN A 75 51.30 -2.42 -42.32
C ASN A 75 50.22 -1.66 -41.57
N MET A 76 48.96 -1.94 -41.92
CA MET A 76 47.77 -1.31 -41.38
C MET A 76 47.11 -2.12 -40.24
N THR A 77 47.77 -3.17 -39.74
CA THR A 77 47.18 -4.09 -38.74
C THR A 77 46.67 -3.35 -37.51
N LYS A 78 47.51 -2.50 -36.90
CA LYS A 78 47.11 -1.68 -35.73
C LYS A 78 45.95 -0.74 -36.02
N PHE A 79 45.87 -0.21 -37.25
CA PHE A 79 44.77 0.67 -37.65
C PHE A 79 43.45 -0.09 -37.74
N TYR A 80 43.45 -1.28 -38.35
CA TYR A 80 42.25 -2.13 -38.42
C TYR A 80 41.82 -2.64 -37.04
N GLU A 81 42.76 -3.12 -36.22
CA GLU A 81 42.48 -3.55 -34.84
C GLU A 81 41.88 -2.41 -34.01
N PHE A 82 42.44 -1.21 -34.14
CA PHE A 82 41.92 -0.04 -33.45
C PHE A 82 40.51 0.34 -33.92
N GLY A 83 40.26 0.29 -35.24
CA GLY A 83 38.93 0.54 -35.81
C GLY A 83 37.88 -0.47 -35.33
N GLU A 84 38.23 -1.75 -35.33
CA GLU A 84 37.36 -2.84 -34.83
C GLU A 84 37.09 -2.67 -33.34
N LYS A 85 38.13 -2.42 -32.52
CA LYS A 85 37.96 -2.17 -31.09
C LYS A 85 37.06 -0.96 -30.83
N THR A 86 37.21 0.11 -31.59
CA THR A 86 36.36 1.31 -31.47
C THR A 86 34.92 1.01 -31.82
N ARG A 87 34.65 0.30 -32.92
CA ARG A 87 33.30 -0.14 -33.31
C ARG A 87 32.68 -1.05 -32.26
N PHE A 88 33.45 -2.00 -31.75
CA PHE A 88 33.01 -2.88 -30.67
C PHE A 88 32.65 -2.08 -29.41
N MET A 89 33.52 -1.16 -28.99
CA MET A 89 33.25 -0.30 -27.83
C MET A 89 32.00 0.56 -28.05
N LEU A 90 31.84 1.18 -29.21
CA LEU A 90 30.66 1.98 -29.56
C LEU A 90 29.38 1.15 -29.43
N LYS A 91 29.35 -0.03 -30.08
CA LYS A 91 28.18 -0.92 -30.03
C LYS A 91 27.88 -1.40 -28.61
N SER A 92 28.92 -1.75 -27.84
CA SER A 92 28.77 -2.16 -26.45
C SER A 92 28.22 -1.04 -25.57
N PHE A 93 28.65 0.20 -25.81
CA PHE A 93 28.18 1.39 -25.10
C PHE A 93 26.73 1.71 -25.46
N GLU A 94 26.37 1.65 -26.74
CA GLU A 94 24.97 1.81 -27.19
C GLU A 94 24.06 0.78 -26.53
N THR A 95 24.47 -0.49 -26.53
CA THR A 95 23.72 -1.58 -25.89
C THR A 95 23.56 -1.35 -24.38
N ALA A 96 24.64 -0.94 -23.70
CA ALA A 96 24.58 -0.63 -22.27
C ALA A 96 23.66 0.57 -21.97
N LYS A 97 23.71 1.60 -22.82
CA LYS A 97 22.84 2.77 -22.72
C LYS A 97 21.37 2.39 -22.91
N GLU A 98 21.03 1.62 -23.94
CA GLU A 98 19.66 1.15 -24.18
C GLU A 98 19.14 0.33 -23.01
N LYS A 99 19.97 -0.56 -22.47
CA LYS A 99 19.62 -1.35 -21.29
C LYS A 99 19.32 -0.46 -20.08
N LEU A 100 20.17 0.54 -19.80
CA LEU A 100 19.94 1.49 -18.70
C LEU A 100 18.67 2.31 -18.92
N LEU A 101 18.39 2.77 -20.14
CA LEU A 101 17.15 3.48 -20.46
C LEU A 101 15.92 2.59 -20.26
N SER A 102 16.01 1.31 -20.65
CA SER A 102 14.95 0.32 -20.43
C SER A 102 14.72 0.08 -18.94
N GLU A 103 15.78 -0.12 -18.16
CA GLU A 103 15.71 -0.30 -16.71
C GLU A 103 15.11 0.92 -16.03
N ASN A 104 15.51 2.13 -16.45
CA ASN A 104 14.95 3.37 -15.93
C ASN A 104 13.46 3.49 -16.24
N SER A 105 13.03 3.17 -17.48
CA SER A 105 11.60 3.19 -17.83
C SER A 105 10.79 2.17 -17.02
N ILE A 106 11.36 1.02 -16.68
CA ILE A 106 10.71 0.04 -15.81
C ILE A 106 10.56 0.60 -14.39
N LEU A 107 11.60 1.27 -13.86
CA LEU A 107 11.55 1.92 -12.54
C LEU A 107 10.52 3.07 -12.50
N GLU A 108 10.45 3.89 -13.54
CA GLU A 108 9.44 4.93 -13.68
C GLU A 108 8.03 4.32 -13.65
N LYS A 109 7.78 3.27 -14.45
CA LYS A 109 6.48 2.58 -14.44
C LYS A 109 6.13 1.96 -13.08
N ALA A 110 7.10 1.33 -12.42
CA ALA A 110 6.88 0.78 -11.09
C ALA A 110 6.55 1.88 -10.07
N THR A 111 7.17 3.06 -10.22
CA THR A 111 6.88 4.23 -9.39
C THR A 111 5.46 4.74 -9.64
N ASP A 112 5.05 4.87 -10.90
CA ASP A 112 3.69 5.28 -11.27
C ASP A 112 2.62 4.30 -10.73
N GLU A 113 2.88 3.00 -10.85
CA GLU A 113 1.98 1.96 -10.31
C GLU A 113 1.86 2.07 -8.78
N LEU A 114 2.97 2.30 -8.06
CA LEU A 114 2.95 2.54 -6.62
C LEU A 114 2.15 3.80 -6.25
N GLU A 115 2.26 4.88 -7.03
CA GLU A 115 1.48 6.10 -6.80
C GLU A 115 -0.03 5.85 -7.00
N ILE A 116 -0.41 5.08 -8.02
CA ILE A 116 -1.81 4.68 -8.26
C ILE A 116 -2.33 3.86 -7.08
N ILE A 117 -1.58 2.86 -6.62
CA ILE A 117 -1.95 2.02 -5.47
C ILE A 117 -2.11 2.87 -4.22
N ASN A 118 -1.19 3.80 -3.97
CA ASN A 118 -1.26 4.69 -2.82
C ASN A 118 -2.53 5.57 -2.86
N LYS A 119 -2.82 6.20 -4.01
CA LYS A 119 -4.05 6.98 -4.22
C LYS A 119 -5.30 6.12 -3.99
N TYR A 120 -5.33 4.90 -4.54
CA TYR A 120 -6.45 3.98 -4.36
C TYR A 120 -6.67 3.62 -2.88
N LEU A 121 -5.60 3.29 -2.15
CA LEU A 121 -5.68 2.96 -0.72
C LEU A 121 -6.13 4.16 0.12
N GLN A 122 -5.64 5.36 -0.16
CA GLN A 122 -6.08 6.58 0.52
C GLN A 122 -7.56 6.87 0.27
N SER A 123 -8.02 6.79 -0.98
CA SER A 123 -9.43 6.96 -1.32
C SER A 123 -10.30 5.93 -0.62
N ARG A 124 -9.91 4.65 -0.65
CA ARG A 124 -10.67 3.58 -0.01
C ARG A 124 -10.75 3.74 1.50
N ASN A 125 -9.63 4.06 2.18
CA ASN A 125 -9.64 4.32 3.62
C ASN A 125 -10.56 5.50 3.97
N ASN A 126 -10.52 6.57 3.17
CA ASN A 126 -11.40 7.72 3.39
C ASN A 126 -12.88 7.36 3.20
N GLU A 127 -13.21 6.63 2.13
CA GLU A 127 -14.58 6.17 1.86
C GLU A 127 -15.10 5.23 2.94
N GLU A 128 -14.30 4.24 3.36
CA GLU A 128 -14.65 3.32 4.44
C GLU A 128 -14.85 4.07 5.77
N PHE A 129 -14.02 5.07 6.06
CA PHE A 129 -14.16 5.92 7.24
C PHE A 129 -15.46 6.73 7.22
N ILE A 130 -15.80 7.35 6.08
CA ILE A 130 -17.05 8.10 5.91
C ILE A 130 -18.26 7.19 6.14
N LEU A 131 -18.29 6.03 5.49
CA LEU A 131 -19.37 5.05 5.63
C LEU A 131 -19.53 4.56 7.07
N LEU A 132 -18.42 4.29 7.76
CA LEU A 132 -18.45 3.88 9.15
C LEU A 132 -19.01 4.99 10.06
N ASN A 133 -18.59 6.23 9.83
CA ASN A 133 -19.08 7.38 10.58
C ASN A 133 -20.58 7.60 10.36
N GLU A 134 -21.05 7.53 9.10
CA GLU A 134 -22.48 7.59 8.77
C GLU A 134 -23.28 6.51 9.49
N LYS A 135 -22.75 5.28 9.55
CA LYS A 135 -23.37 4.17 10.28
C LYS A 135 -23.45 4.44 11.78
N ILE A 136 -22.40 4.98 12.39
CA ILE A 136 -22.39 5.34 13.82
C ILE A 136 -23.42 6.42 14.11
N ILE A 137 -23.46 7.48 13.29
CA ILE A 137 -24.44 8.56 13.43
C ILE A 137 -25.85 8.00 13.34
N LYS A 138 -26.12 7.16 12.36
CA LYS A 138 -27.43 6.51 12.20
C LYS A 138 -27.80 5.66 13.41
N GLN A 139 -26.89 4.82 13.91
CA GLN A 139 -27.13 4.02 15.11
C GLN A 139 -27.36 4.88 16.36
N SER A 140 -26.65 5.99 16.49
CA SER A 140 -26.84 6.94 17.59
C SER A 140 -28.24 7.56 17.54
N MET A 141 -28.70 7.97 16.36
CA MET A 141 -30.05 8.50 16.17
C MET A 141 -31.12 7.44 16.47
N GLU A 142 -30.95 6.21 15.98
CA GLU A 142 -31.87 5.09 16.28
C GLU A 142 -31.92 4.80 17.78
N PHE A 143 -30.78 4.82 18.47
CA PHE A 143 -30.71 4.64 19.92
C PHE A 143 -31.39 5.77 20.68
N GLU A 144 -31.20 7.02 20.27
CA GLU A 144 -31.87 8.17 20.88
C GLU A 144 -33.39 8.10 20.71
N ILE A 145 -33.86 7.74 19.51
CA ILE A 145 -35.29 7.53 19.26
C ILE A 145 -35.83 6.43 20.17
N LEU A 146 -35.16 5.28 20.25
CA LEU A 146 -35.57 4.16 21.09
C LEU A 146 -35.57 4.54 22.57
N LYS A 147 -34.55 5.28 23.03
CA LYS A 147 -34.45 5.77 24.40
C LYS A 147 -35.64 6.69 24.73
N ASN A 148 -35.92 7.67 23.88
CA ASN A 148 -37.04 8.60 24.08
C ASN A 148 -38.39 7.87 24.10
N GLN A 149 -38.58 6.88 23.22
CA GLN A 149 -39.76 6.02 23.22
C GLN A 149 -39.88 5.22 24.52
N TYR A 150 -38.77 4.65 24.99
CA TYR A 150 -38.73 3.89 26.22
C TYR A 150 -39.06 4.74 27.45
N GLU A 151 -38.48 5.94 27.55
CA GLU A 151 -38.78 6.91 28.62
C GLU A 151 -40.26 7.34 28.58
N ALA A 152 -40.80 7.66 27.41
CA ALA A 152 -42.21 8.00 27.24
C ALA A 152 -43.15 6.86 27.68
N ILE A 153 -42.80 5.60 27.37
CA ILE A 153 -43.56 4.43 27.84
C ILE A 153 -43.52 4.37 29.37
N LEU A 154 -42.33 4.48 29.98
CA LEU A 154 -42.20 4.42 31.43
C LEU A 154 -42.99 5.52 32.16
N ASP A 155 -43.02 6.73 31.62
CA ASP A 155 -43.82 7.82 32.19
C ASP A 155 -45.33 7.63 31.96
N SER A 156 -45.75 6.98 30.87
CA SER A 156 -47.17 6.74 30.56
C SER A 156 -47.85 5.67 31.44
N ILE A 157 -47.08 4.79 32.10
CA ILE A 157 -47.61 3.63 32.85
C ILE A 157 -48.39 4.06 34.12
N GLY A 158 -48.25 5.32 34.57
CA GLY A 158 -48.99 5.83 35.73
C GLY A 158 -48.60 5.17 37.07
N LEU A 159 -47.51 4.42 37.08
CA LEU A 159 -46.90 3.78 38.26
C LEU A 159 -45.47 4.29 38.41
N GLY A 160 -44.96 4.37 39.63
CA GLY A 160 -43.53 4.60 39.86
C GLY A 160 -42.73 3.35 39.50
N VAL A 161 -41.76 3.45 38.59
CA VAL A 161 -40.89 2.34 38.21
C VAL A 161 -39.43 2.71 38.48
N MET A 162 -38.70 1.81 39.15
CA MET A 162 -37.25 1.92 39.34
C MET A 162 -36.57 0.58 39.03
N ILE A 163 -35.53 0.61 38.22
CA ILE A 163 -34.74 -0.57 37.83
C ILE A 163 -33.35 -0.43 38.43
N VAL A 164 -32.93 -1.45 39.16
CA VAL A 164 -31.67 -1.46 39.91
C VAL A 164 -30.90 -2.72 39.52
N ASP A 165 -29.59 -2.61 39.28
CA ASP A 165 -28.74 -3.76 38.99
C ASP A 165 -28.30 -4.53 40.26
N GLN A 166 -27.55 -5.62 40.08
CA GLN A 166 -27.02 -6.46 41.15
C GLN A 166 -26.11 -5.73 42.16
N ASN A 167 -25.55 -4.56 41.78
CA ASN A 167 -24.66 -3.75 42.61
C ASN A 167 -25.42 -2.59 43.29
N LEU A 168 -26.75 -2.63 43.26
CA LEU A 168 -27.63 -1.57 43.76
C LEU A 168 -27.44 -0.22 43.02
N ILE A 169 -26.99 -0.27 41.76
CA ILE A 169 -26.88 0.92 40.90
C ILE A 169 -28.19 1.10 40.14
N VAL A 170 -28.76 2.31 40.21
CA VAL A 170 -29.99 2.62 39.48
C VAL A 170 -29.70 2.71 37.98
N LYS A 171 -30.35 1.85 37.21
CA LYS A 171 -30.28 1.82 35.75
C LYS A 171 -31.38 2.64 35.09
N ASN A 172 -32.55 2.72 35.73
CA ASN A 172 -33.62 3.58 35.28
C ASN A 172 -34.56 3.95 36.43
N ILE A 173 -35.16 5.13 36.37
CA ILE A 173 -36.20 5.58 37.30
C ILE A 173 -37.11 6.57 36.57
N ASN A 174 -38.43 6.36 36.65
CA ASN A 174 -39.39 7.27 36.03
C ASN A 174 -39.81 8.41 36.98
N SER A 175 -40.49 9.41 36.42
CA SER A 175 -40.89 10.63 37.13
C SER A 175 -41.75 10.37 38.38
N LEU A 176 -42.66 9.39 38.32
CA LEU A 176 -43.51 9.03 39.45
C LEU A 176 -42.75 8.34 40.59
N ALA A 177 -41.78 7.47 40.27
CA ALA A 177 -40.95 6.84 41.31
C ALA A 177 -40.09 7.87 42.05
N LEU A 178 -39.55 8.88 41.36
CA LEU A 178 -38.82 9.98 41.99
C LEU A 178 -39.71 10.73 42.99
N LYS A 179 -40.95 11.01 42.59
CA LYS A 179 -41.94 11.69 43.45
C LYS A 179 -42.29 10.85 44.67
N TYR A 180 -42.57 9.56 44.50
CA TYR A 180 -42.99 8.67 45.59
C TYR A 180 -41.86 8.35 46.57
N LEU A 181 -40.62 8.22 46.08
CA LEU A 181 -39.45 7.94 46.91
C LEU A 181 -38.78 9.21 47.48
N GLU A 182 -39.29 10.39 47.10
CA GLU A 182 -38.78 11.71 47.50
C GLU A 182 -37.28 11.90 47.17
N ILE A 183 -36.83 11.42 46.00
CA ILE A 183 -35.41 11.46 45.60
C ILE A 183 -35.19 12.44 44.45
N ASN A 184 -34.07 13.19 44.49
CA ASN A 184 -33.67 14.10 43.42
C ASN A 184 -32.88 13.38 42.31
N TYR A 185 -33.36 13.51 41.06
CA TYR A 185 -32.81 12.88 39.86
C TYR A 185 -31.31 13.10 39.62
N GLU A 186 -30.78 14.29 39.92
CA GLU A 186 -29.37 14.65 39.68
C GLU A 186 -28.36 13.79 40.47
N PHE A 187 -28.84 13.05 41.48
CA PHE A 187 -28.00 12.27 42.38
C PHE A 187 -28.10 10.75 42.20
N ILE A 188 -28.87 10.23 41.23
CA ILE A 188 -29.31 8.82 41.23
C ILE A 188 -28.76 7.98 40.07
N ILE A 189 -28.71 8.51 38.84
CA ILE A 189 -28.34 7.71 37.67
C ILE A 189 -26.87 7.29 37.75
N ASP A 190 -26.62 6.00 37.56
CA ASP A 190 -25.31 5.35 37.65
C ASP A 190 -24.61 5.48 39.02
N LYS A 191 -25.35 5.87 40.07
CA LYS A 191 -24.87 5.90 41.45
C LYS A 191 -25.48 4.75 42.26
N SER A 192 -24.73 4.28 43.25
CA SER A 192 -25.21 3.27 44.18
C SER A 192 -26.22 3.88 45.14
N LEU A 193 -27.37 3.22 45.32
CA LEU A 193 -28.43 3.65 46.23
C LEU A 193 -27.99 3.74 47.70
N ILE A 194 -26.90 3.05 48.06
CA ILE A 194 -26.33 3.05 49.42
C ILE A 194 -25.87 4.47 49.84
N GLY A 195 -25.43 5.30 48.88
CA GLY A 195 -24.91 6.64 49.14
C GLY A 195 -25.96 7.75 49.26
N ILE A 196 -27.24 7.46 49.02
CA ILE A 196 -28.33 8.45 48.87
C ILE A 196 -29.25 8.46 50.12
N ASN A 197 -28.81 7.87 51.23
CA ASN A 197 -29.62 7.53 52.42
C ASN A 197 -30.17 8.75 53.19
N ASN A 198 -31.11 9.49 52.60
CA ASN A 198 -31.67 10.72 53.14
C ASN A 198 -33.14 10.59 53.57
N SER A 199 -33.85 9.51 53.20
CA SER A 199 -35.25 9.28 53.59
C SER A 199 -35.47 7.92 54.25
N LYS A 200 -36.36 7.88 55.25
CA LYS A 200 -36.75 6.65 55.97
C LYS A 200 -37.39 5.61 55.04
N ILE A 201 -38.09 6.08 54.00
CA ILE A 201 -38.71 5.24 52.97
C ILE A 201 -37.63 4.51 52.17
N LEU A 202 -36.56 5.22 51.76
CA LEU A 202 -35.50 4.63 50.95
C LEU A 202 -34.72 3.54 51.70
N SER A 203 -34.45 3.72 53.00
CA SER A 203 -33.73 2.72 53.80
C SER A 203 -34.52 1.43 53.99
N ASP A 204 -35.84 1.53 54.22
CA ASP A 204 -36.72 0.36 54.30
C ASP A 204 -36.81 -0.35 52.94
N VAL A 205 -36.96 0.40 51.84
CA VAL A 205 -36.97 -0.16 50.48
C VAL A 205 -35.63 -0.85 50.15
N LEU A 206 -34.48 -0.27 50.49
CA LEU A 206 -33.16 -0.86 50.23
C LEU A 206 -32.96 -2.19 50.94
N LYS A 207 -33.42 -2.28 52.19
CA LYS A 207 -33.41 -3.54 52.94
C LYS A 207 -34.24 -4.61 52.22
N ARG A 208 -35.46 -4.26 51.78
CA ARG A 208 -36.34 -5.18 51.04
C ARG A 208 -35.81 -5.57 49.66
N ILE A 209 -35.11 -4.66 48.96
CA ILE A 209 -34.42 -4.96 47.70
C ILE A 209 -33.37 -6.05 47.94
N SER A 210 -32.53 -5.88 48.97
CA SER A 210 -31.47 -6.83 49.31
C SER A 210 -32.06 -8.20 49.68
N GLU A 211 -33.10 -8.22 50.52
CA GLU A 211 -33.85 -9.45 50.85
C GLU A 211 -34.44 -10.12 49.59
N THR A 212 -34.99 -9.34 48.66
CA THR A 212 -35.57 -9.86 47.40
C THR A 212 -34.51 -10.43 46.46
N MET A 213 -33.31 -9.83 46.40
CA MET A 213 -32.19 -10.37 45.62
C MET A 213 -31.65 -11.69 46.19
N GLU A 214 -31.66 -11.84 47.52
CA GLU A 214 -31.26 -13.07 48.20
C GLU A 214 -32.30 -14.19 48.02
N ILE A 215 -33.58 -13.88 48.24
CA ILE A 215 -34.68 -14.86 48.18
C ILE A 215 -35.05 -15.21 46.73
N ARG A 216 -34.84 -14.27 45.78
CA ARG A 216 -35.15 -14.38 44.34
C ARG A 216 -36.62 -14.64 44.02
N GLU A 217 -37.52 -14.28 44.91
CA GLU A 217 -38.96 -14.32 44.70
C GLU A 217 -39.55 -12.91 44.89
N PRO A 218 -40.65 -12.58 44.19
CA PRO A 218 -41.20 -11.23 44.24
C PRO A 218 -41.75 -10.93 45.64
N MET A 219 -41.53 -9.70 46.09
CA MET A 219 -41.98 -9.22 47.40
C MET A 219 -42.91 -8.03 47.24
N ASN A 220 -44.03 -8.05 47.96
CA ASN A 220 -44.98 -6.94 48.04
C ASN A 220 -45.04 -6.44 49.48
N PHE A 221 -45.05 -5.13 49.67
CA PHE A 221 -45.23 -4.51 50.99
C PHE A 221 -45.80 -3.11 50.84
N ILE A 222 -46.39 -2.62 51.94
CA ILE A 222 -47.00 -1.31 52.00
C ILE A 222 -46.17 -0.43 52.94
N ILE A 223 -45.88 0.81 52.53
CA ILE A 223 -45.18 1.81 53.35
C ILE A 223 -46.07 3.05 53.51
N ASP A 224 -46.05 3.65 54.70
CA ASP A 224 -46.65 4.95 54.98
C ASP A 224 -45.85 6.06 54.29
N SER A 225 -46.50 6.85 53.44
CA SER A 225 -45.89 8.04 52.85
C SER A 225 -45.67 9.10 53.95
N SER A 226 -44.52 9.77 53.93
CA SER A 226 -44.19 10.88 54.84
C SER A 226 -45.04 12.13 54.62
N ASN A 227 -45.73 12.23 53.49
CA ASN A 227 -46.56 13.38 53.15
C ASN A 227 -47.90 13.33 53.88
N SER A 228 -48.24 14.46 54.49
CA SER A 228 -49.30 14.68 55.49
C SER A 228 -50.73 14.51 54.97
N GLU A 229 -51.12 13.28 54.65
CA GLU A 229 -52.49 12.72 54.61
C GLU A 229 -52.34 11.20 54.42
N LYS A 230 -53.33 10.37 54.79
CA LYS A 230 -53.26 8.89 54.85
C LYS A 230 -53.02 8.22 53.48
N GLN A 231 -51.86 8.42 52.87
CA GLN A 231 -51.43 7.85 51.60
C GLN A 231 -50.46 6.70 51.88
N PHE A 232 -50.81 5.52 51.36
CA PHE A 232 -49.99 4.32 51.46
C PHE A 232 -49.38 4.03 50.10
N LEU A 233 -48.11 3.67 50.06
CA LEU A 233 -47.43 3.21 48.85
C LEU A 233 -47.45 1.69 48.83
N ASP A 234 -48.09 1.10 47.82
CA ASP A 234 -47.99 -0.32 47.51
C ASP A 234 -46.76 -0.54 46.63
N ILE A 235 -45.74 -1.21 47.18
CA ILE A 235 -44.45 -1.43 46.54
C ILE A 235 -44.28 -2.90 46.25
N LYS A 236 -44.05 -3.21 44.98
CA LYS A 236 -43.74 -4.54 44.47
C LYS A 236 -42.33 -4.59 43.92
N ILE A 237 -41.50 -5.47 44.47
CA ILE A 237 -40.13 -5.71 44.02
C ILE A 237 -40.09 -7.06 43.31
N ASN A 238 -39.65 -7.07 42.05
CA ASN A 238 -39.48 -8.28 41.25
C ASN A 238 -38.00 -8.45 40.84
N PRO A 239 -37.39 -9.62 40.99
CA PRO A 239 -36.08 -9.88 40.40
C PRO A 239 -36.17 -9.86 38.87
N ILE A 240 -35.20 -9.21 38.20
CA ILE A 240 -35.13 -9.14 36.73
C ILE A 240 -34.98 -10.54 36.12
N ASN A 241 -34.20 -11.39 36.80
CA ASN A 241 -33.98 -12.77 36.38
C ASN A 241 -33.97 -13.69 37.61
N LYS A 242 -34.81 -14.73 37.62
CA LYS A 242 -34.89 -15.68 38.74
C LYS A 242 -33.67 -16.60 38.82
N LYS A 243 -32.94 -16.79 37.71
CA LYS A 243 -31.81 -17.74 37.61
C LYS A 243 -30.45 -17.09 37.86
N LYS A 244 -30.31 -15.80 37.57
CA LYS A 244 -29.10 -15.00 37.78
C LYS A 244 -29.46 -13.71 38.49
N ASN A 245 -28.66 -13.27 39.46
CA ASN A 245 -28.88 -11.98 40.09
C ASN A 245 -28.51 -10.88 39.08
N GLU A 246 -29.49 -10.44 38.29
CA GLU A 246 -29.31 -9.37 37.29
C GLU A 246 -29.91 -8.05 37.79
N GLY A 247 -30.33 -8.00 39.05
CA GLY A 247 -30.98 -6.84 39.66
C GLY A 247 -32.48 -7.04 39.92
N VAL A 248 -33.16 -5.94 40.24
CA VAL A 248 -34.60 -5.90 40.56
C VAL A 248 -35.32 -4.75 39.85
N ILE A 249 -36.63 -4.94 39.67
CA ILE A 249 -37.57 -3.93 39.22
C ILE A 249 -38.51 -3.64 40.39
N LEU A 250 -38.60 -2.37 40.77
CA LEU A 250 -39.55 -1.85 41.73
C LEU A 250 -40.70 -1.19 40.99
N ILE A 251 -41.92 -1.54 41.38
CA ILE A 251 -43.16 -0.96 40.91
C ILE A 251 -43.87 -0.38 42.12
N ILE A 252 -44.17 0.90 42.09
CA ILE A 252 -44.74 1.69 43.18
C ILE A 252 -46.09 2.22 42.72
N LYS A 253 -47.12 1.98 43.51
CA LYS A 253 -48.47 2.45 43.26
C LYS A 253 -49.00 3.18 44.49
N GLU A 254 -49.72 4.27 44.27
CA GLU A 254 -50.48 4.91 45.34
C GLU A 254 -51.73 4.10 45.67
N GLY A 255 -51.85 3.70 46.94
CA GLY A 255 -53.01 3.03 47.50
C GLY A 255 -53.85 4.00 48.33
N VAL A 256 -55.14 4.10 48.01
CA VAL A 256 -56.12 4.78 48.87
C VAL A 256 -56.71 3.71 49.79
N LEU A 257 -56.66 3.94 51.11
CA LEU A 257 -57.45 3.14 52.04
C LEU A 257 -58.92 3.29 51.64
N SER A 258 -59.50 2.22 51.09
CA SER A 258 -60.94 2.12 50.95
C SER A 258 -61.49 2.08 52.36
N SER A 259 -61.97 3.22 52.86
CA SER A 259 -62.69 3.29 54.12
C SER A 259 -63.94 2.42 54.00
N CYS A 260 -63.95 1.26 54.66
CA CYS A 260 -65.17 0.58 55.05
C CYS A 260 -65.90 1.38 56.13
#